data_AF-A0A0A9GF56-F1
#
_entry.id   AF-A0A0A9GF56-F1
#
_cell.length_a   1.000
_cell.length_b   1.000
_cell.length_c   1.000
_cell.angle_alpha   90.00
_cell.angle_beta   90.00
_cell.angle_gamma   90.00
#
_symmetry.space_group_name_H-M   'P 1'
#
loop_
_entity.id
_entity.type
_entity.pdbx_description
1 polymer ?
#
loop_
_entity_poly.entity_id
_entity_poly.type
_entity_poly.pdbx_seq_one_letter_code
_entity_poly.pdbx_strand_id
1 'polypeptide(L)' 'MLPEAIAIVMAPTDATRKHGIFHLTDPGGMGVIHDCEERGFHPHKAPLDGSPIYEQCSHVYMDADIQFDMIDLRER' A
#
# COMPACT_ATOMS: atom_id res chain seq x y z
N MET A 1 -4.61 12.47 -4.66
CA MET A 1 -4.05 11.55 -3.65
C MET A 1 -2.78 12.16 -3.09
N LEU A 2 -2.42 11.88 -1.84
CA LEU A 2 -1.14 12.33 -1.27
C LEU A 2 -0.01 11.45 -1.82
N PRO A 3 1.00 11.99 -2.52
CA PRO A 3 2.09 11.19 -3.11
C PRO A 3 2.85 10.33 -2.08
N GLU A 4 2.95 10.80 -0.84
CA GLU A 4 3.65 10.15 0.27
C GLU A 4 2.76 9.16 1.04
N ALA A 5 1.53 8.90 0.59
CA ALA A 5 0.66 7.93 1.24
C ALA A 5 1.24 6.51 1.14
N ILE A 6 1.26 5.81 2.28
CA ILE A 6 1.74 4.43 2.37
C ILE A 6 0.63 3.48 2.79
N ALA A 7 0.74 2.22 2.36
CA ALA A 7 -0.07 1.10 2.81
C ALA A 7 0.81 0.13 3.61
N ILE A 8 0.49 -0.05 4.89
CA ILE A 8 1.15 -1.02 5.77
C ILE A 8 0.32 -2.31 5.76
N VAL A 9 0.93 -3.42 5.37
CA VAL A 9 0.30 -4.75 5.34
C VAL A 9 0.99 -5.64 6.37
N MET A 10 0.21 -6.23 7.27
CA MET A 10 0.68 -7.19 8.26
C MET A 10 0.40 -8.62 7.80
N ALA A 11 1.43 -9.46 7.78
CA ALA A 11 1.37 -10.87 7.40
C ALA A 11 1.95 -11.76 8.52
N PRO A 12 1.27 -11.85 9.68
CA PRO A 12 1.83 -12.50 10.88
C PRO A 12 2.14 -13.99 10.68
N THR A 13 1.42 -14.66 9.77
CA THR A 13 1.60 -16.09 9.45
C THR A 13 2.70 -16.36 8.43
N ASP A 14 3.18 -15.35 7.69
CA ASP A 14 4.27 -15.52 6.73
C ASP A 14 5.58 -15.75 7.49
N ALA A 15 6.27 -16.86 7.23
CA ALA A 15 7.49 -17.21 7.96
C ALA A 15 8.69 -16.31 7.63
N THR A 16 8.65 -15.62 6.50
CA THR A 16 9.79 -14.90 5.90
C THR A 16 9.62 -13.38 5.92
N ARG A 17 8.39 -12.89 5.75
CA ARG A 17 8.08 -11.46 5.66
C ARG A 17 6.83 -11.13 6.47
N LYS A 18 7.05 -10.70 7.72
CA LYS A 18 5.96 -10.42 8.68
C LYS A 18 5.14 -9.17 8.36
N HIS A 19 5.69 -8.25 7.57
CA HIS A 19 5.02 -7.03 7.15
C HIS A 19 5.60 -6.54 5.82
N GLY A 20 4.87 -5.65 5.15
CA GLY A 20 5.37 -4.89 4.01
C GLY A 20 4.77 -3.48 4.02
N ILE A 21 5.54 -2.52 3.50
CA ILE A 21 5.13 -1.12 3.36
C ILE A 21 5.19 -0.77 1.89
N PHE A 22 4.07 -0.32 1.32
CA PHE A 22 3.89 -0.17 -0.12
C PHE A 22 3.28 1.17 -0.51
N HIS A 23 3.55 1.61 -1.73
CA HIS A 23 2.79 2.66 -2.41
C HIS A 23 2.48 2.24 -3.84
N LEU A 24 1.53 2.93 -4.47
CA LEU A 24 1.24 2.75 -5.90
C LEU A 24 2.39 3.34 -6.73
N THR A 25 2.76 2.65 -7.81
CA THR A 25 3.73 3.17 -8.77
C THR A 25 3.10 4.36 -9.52
N ASP A 26 3.88 5.41 -9.76
CA ASP A 26 3.43 6.63 -10.44
C ASP A 26 4.33 6.87 -11.67
N PRO A 27 3.80 6.91 -12.91
CA PRO A 27 2.37 6.96 -13.28
C PRO A 27 1.64 5.62 -13.40
N GLY A 28 2.36 4.49 -13.47
CA GLY A 28 1.79 3.20 -13.90
C GLY A 28 0.60 2.71 -13.07
N GLY A 29 0.84 2.34 -11.81
CA GLY A 29 -0.18 1.81 -10.92
C GLY A 29 -1.25 2.83 -10.54
N MET A 30 -0.85 4.09 -10.35
CA MET A 30 -1.76 5.20 -10.12
C MET A 30 -2.76 5.36 -11.26
N GLY A 31 -2.31 5.34 -12.52
CA GLY A 31 -3.19 5.40 -13.68
C GLY A 31 -4.15 4.20 -13.75
N VAL A 32 -3.64 2.98 -13.56
CA VAL A 32 -4.47 1.75 -13.60
C VAL A 32 -5.59 1.78 -12.56
N ILE A 33 -5.30 2.20 -11.33
CA ILE A 33 -6.28 2.20 -10.24
C ILE A 33 -7.20 3.42 -10.31
N HIS A 34 -6.67 4.59 -10.66
CA HIS A 34 -7.45 5.83 -10.77
C HIS A 34 -8.51 5.75 -11.87
N ASP A 35 -8.16 5.18 -13.03
CA ASP A 35 -9.04 5.14 -14.20
C ASP A 35 -10.00 3.93 -14.21
N CYS A 36 -9.95 3.08 -13.18
CA CYS A 36 -10.82 1.92 -13.06
C CYS A 36 -12.18 2.27 -12.42
N GLU A 37 -13.27 1.97 -13.15
CA GLU A 37 -14.64 2.20 -12.67
C GLU A 37 -15.34 0.94 -12.14
N GLU A 38 -14.68 -0.23 -12.23
CA GLU A 38 -15.25 -1.50 -11.78
C GLU A 38 -15.46 -1.53 -10.26
N ARG A 39 -16.53 -2.19 -9.82
CA ARG A 39 -16.93 -2.28 -8.41
C ARG A 39 -16.88 -3.71 -7.91
N GLY A 40 -16.62 -3.88 -6.62
CA GLY A 40 -16.46 -5.20 -6.01
C GLY A 40 -15.12 -5.84 -6.39
N PHE A 41 -14.97 -7.13 -6.13
CA PHE A 41 -13.73 -7.84 -6.39
C PHE A 41 -13.56 -8.14 -7.88
N HIS A 42 -12.48 -7.62 -8.45
CA HIS A 42 -12.08 -7.85 -9.84
C HIS A 42 -10.55 -7.78 -9.96
N PRO A 43 -9.95 -8.42 -10.98
CA PRO A 43 -8.51 -8.37 -11.21
C PRO A 43 -8.10 -7.09 -11.96
N HIS A 44 -6.89 -6.59 -11.70
CA HIS A 44 -6.27 -5.53 -12.51
C HIS A 44 -5.15 -6.09 -13.39
N LYS A 45 -5.03 -5.55 -14.61
CA LYS A 45 -3.89 -5.81 -15.50
C LYS A 45 -2.69 -4.98 -15.06
N ALA A 46 -1.49 -5.47 -15.37
CA ALA A 46 -0.27 -4.67 -15.22
C ALA A 46 -0.35 -3.40 -16.11
N PRO A 47 0.27 -2.29 -15.67
CA PRO A 47 0.56 -1.13 -16.50
C PRO A 47 1.22 -1.49 -17.85
N LEU A 48 1.07 -0.60 -18.84
CA LEU A 48 1.51 -0.83 -20.22
C LEU A 48 3.03 -1.02 -20.36
N ASP A 49 3.80 -0.43 -19.45
CA ASP A 49 5.26 -0.54 -19.39
C ASP A 49 5.74 -1.84 -18.70
N GLY A 50 4.81 -2.65 -18.20
CA GLY A 50 5.10 -3.90 -17.50
C GLY A 50 5.56 -3.72 -16.05
N SER A 51 5.52 -2.50 -15.50
CA SER A 51 5.81 -2.26 -14.10
C SER A 51 4.78 -2.96 -13.20
N PRO A 52 5.06 -3.20 -11.91
CA PRO A 52 4.02 -3.58 -10.97
C PRO A 52 3.08 -2.40 -10.69
N ILE A 53 1.86 -2.67 -10.23
CA ILE A 53 0.89 -1.65 -9.77
C ILE A 53 1.36 -0.99 -8.46
N TYR A 54 2.07 -1.73 -7.61
CA TYR A 54 2.57 -1.27 -6.34
C TYR A 54 4.00 -1.74 -6.13
N GLU A 55 4.76 -0.98 -5.33
CA GLU A 55 6.14 -1.30 -4.99
C GLU A 55 6.43 -1.02 -3.50
N GLN A 56 7.60 -1.47 -3.03
CA GLN A 56 8.04 -1.19 -1.66
C GLN A 56 8.34 0.30 -1.52
N CYS A 57 7.88 0.92 -0.43
CA CYS A 57 8.19 2.33 -0.16
C CYS A 57 9.68 2.54 0.11
N SER A 58 10.30 3.42 -0.67
CA SER A 58 11.68 3.87 -0.49
C SER A 58 11.81 5.09 0.43
N HIS A 59 10.72 5.84 0.65
CA HIS A 59 10.67 7.08 1.41
C HIS A 59 10.14 6.90 2.85
N VAL A 60 10.34 5.72 3.43
CA VAL A 60 9.92 5.37 4.79
C VAL A 60 11.15 5.13 5.66
N TYR A 61 11.14 5.73 6.84
CA TYR A 61 12.11 5.48 7.90
C TYR A 61 11.43 4.74 9.04
N MET A 62 12.02 3.62 9.47
CA MET A 62 11.52 2.80 10.58
C MET A 62 12.30 3.11 11.83
N ASP A 63 11.60 3.58 12.85
CA ASP A 63 12.13 3.87 14.18
C ASP A 63 11.36 3.04 15.21
N ALA A 64 12.08 2.25 16.01
CA ALA A 64 11.48 1.40 17.03
C ALA A 64 11.17 2.16 18.33
N ASP A 65 11.77 3.33 18.53
CA ASP A 65 11.67 4.12 19.75
C ASP A 65 10.63 5.25 19.62
N ILE A 66 10.08 5.45 18.41
CA ILE A 66 9.05 6.45 18.17
C ILE A 66 7.78 6.13 18.97
N GLN A 67 7.31 7.11 19.74
CA GLN A 67 6.06 7.00 20.47
C GLN A 67 4.88 7.26 19.52
N PHE A 68 3.82 6.48 19.65
CA PHE A 68 2.59 6.65 18.88
C PHE A 68 1.36 6.37 19.73
N ASP A 69 0.25 7.04 19.41
CA ASP A 69 -1.04 6.83 20.05
C ASP A 69 -1.92 5.91 19.19
N MET A 70 -2.64 4.99 19.84
CA MET A 70 -3.67 4.17 19.20
C MET A 70 -5.04 4.55 19.75
N ILE A 71 -5.89 5.10 18.89
CA ILE A 71 -7.26 5.48 19.24
C ILE A 71 -8.21 4.46 18.60
N ASP A 72 -8.85 3.64 19.43
CA ASP A 72 -9.86 2.68 18.99
C ASP A 72 -11.26 3.30 19.07
N LEU A 73 -11.97 3.35 17.94
CA LEU A 73 -13.29 3.98 17.81
C LEU A 73 -14.45 2.98 17.83
N ARG A 74 -14.21 1.68 18.01
CA ARG A 74 -15.27 0.64 17.91
C ARG A 74 -16.31 0.69 19.03
N GLU A 75 -16.00 1.33 20.16
CA GLU A 75 -16.90 1.45 21.32
C GLU A 75 -17.64 2.79 21.40
N ARG A 76 -17.76 3.49 20.26
CA ARG A 76 -18.62 4.68 20.12
C ARG A 76 -19.87 4.41 19.31
#